data_AF-A0A821N885-F1
#
_entry.id   AF-A0A821N885-F1
#
_cell.length_a   1.000
_cell.length_b   1.000
_cell.length_c   1.000
_cell.angle_alpha   90.00
_cell.angle_beta   90.00
_cell.angle_gamma   90.00
#
_symmetry.space_group_name_H-M   'P 1'
#
loop_
_entity.id
_entity.type
_entity.pdbx_description
1 polymer ?
#
loop_
_entity_poly.entity_id
_entity_poly.type
_entity_poly.pdbx_seq_one_letter_code
_entity_poly.pdbx_strand_id
1 'polypeptide(L)'
;MSEEHSSERQSGFCSATCSDRASLRKEIGKKEVKTSDVFVTCNLPKRFEHPHWFNGYGCQLSKQHPFYRTSASEYGWFPPGLHSVPTSYYPKSPSFSNYLAAAGMYRNYSLNTKMDPPFI
;
A
#
# COMPACT_ATOMS: atom_id res chain seq x y z
N MET A 1 -33.57 -26.30 15.05
CA MET A 1 -32.25 -25.65 15.13
C MET A 1 -31.56 -25.90 13.82
N SER A 2 -31.72 -24.98 12.87
CA SER A 2 -31.10 -25.08 11.54
C SER A 2 -30.04 -23.99 11.47
N GLU A 3 -28.79 -24.40 11.42
CA GLU A 3 -27.62 -23.54 11.43
C GLU A 3 -27.48 -22.83 10.08
N GLU A 4 -27.56 -21.50 10.08
CA GLU A 4 -27.29 -20.70 8.90
C GLU A 4 -25.77 -20.57 8.72
N HIS A 5 -25.25 -21.14 7.64
CA HIS A 5 -23.86 -21.00 7.24
C HIS A 5 -23.67 -19.64 6.54
N SER A 6 -23.17 -18.65 7.27
CA SER A 6 -22.83 -17.33 6.73
C SER A 6 -21.62 -17.44 5.79
N SER A 7 -21.85 -17.50 4.49
CA SER A 7 -20.76 -17.43 3.51
C SER A 7 -20.20 -16.01 3.48
N GLU A 8 -19.01 -15.81 4.05
CA GLU A 8 -18.24 -14.57 3.89
C GLU A 8 -17.99 -14.31 2.41
N ARG A 9 -18.55 -13.20 1.90
CA ARG A 9 -18.31 -12.75 0.54
C ARG A 9 -16.88 -12.19 0.47
N GLN A 10 -15.92 -13.03 0.10
CA GLN A 10 -14.62 -12.54 -0.33
C GLN A 10 -14.82 -11.67 -1.57
N SER A 11 -14.30 -10.44 -1.53
CA SER A 11 -14.41 -9.45 -2.60
C SER A 11 -13.65 -9.96 -3.83
N GLY A 12 -14.37 -10.65 -4.71
CA GLY A 12 -13.87 -11.19 -5.95
C GLY A 12 -13.57 -10.08 -6.97
N PHE A 13 -12.48 -10.29 -7.69
CA PHE A 13 -12.08 -9.60 -8.91
C PHE A 13 -13.28 -9.22 -9.78
N CYS A 14 -13.48 -7.93 -10.04
CA CYS A 14 -14.52 -7.42 -10.93
C CYS A 14 -14.14 -7.73 -12.38
N SER A 15 -14.31 -8.97 -12.83
CA SER A 15 -14.30 -9.29 -14.26
C SER A 15 -15.73 -9.19 -14.77
N ALA A 16 -16.09 -8.02 -15.31
CA ALA A 16 -17.37 -7.81 -15.99
C ALA A 16 -17.53 -8.64 -17.29
N THR A 17 -16.65 -9.60 -17.58
CA THR A 17 -16.65 -10.40 -18.80
C THR A 17 -16.15 -11.83 -18.55
N CYS A 18 -16.93 -12.66 -17.87
CA CYS A 18 -16.79 -14.11 -18.02
C CYS A 18 -18.16 -14.76 -18.23
N SER A 19 -18.50 -14.99 -19.50
CA SER A 19 -19.75 -15.63 -19.90
C SER A 19 -19.75 -17.15 -19.67
N ASP A 20 -18.58 -17.76 -19.43
CA ASP A 20 -18.41 -19.21 -19.31
C ASP A 20 -17.72 -19.62 -17.97
N ARG A 21 -18.34 -20.59 -17.29
CA ARG A 21 -17.90 -21.14 -16.00
C ARG A 21 -16.55 -21.87 -16.09
N ALA A 22 -16.24 -22.48 -17.23
CA ALA A 22 -14.94 -23.14 -17.44
C ALA A 22 -13.81 -22.12 -17.55
N SER A 23 -14.04 -21.03 -18.27
CA SER A 23 -13.10 -19.92 -18.41
C SER A 23 -12.81 -19.23 -17.07
N LEU A 24 -13.83 -18.98 -16.24
CA LEU A 24 -13.65 -18.42 -14.88
C LEU A 24 -12.78 -19.33 -13.99
N ARG A 25 -13.02 -20.65 -14.01
CA ARG A 25 -12.20 -21.61 -13.26
C ARG A 25 -10.74 -21.61 -13.69
N LYS A 26 -10.49 -21.46 -15.00
CA LYS A 26 -9.14 -21.38 -15.56
C LYS A 26 -8.43 -20.11 -15.10
N GLU A 27 -9.10 -18.97 -15.06
CA GLU A 27 -8.53 -17.72 -14.55
C GLU A 27 -8.21 -17.79 -13.05
N ILE A 28 -9.10 -18.37 -12.23
CA ILE A 28 -8.86 -18.55 -10.79
C ILE A 28 -7.62 -19.43 -10.53
N GLY A 29 -7.37 -20.42 -11.39
CA GLY A 29 -6.21 -21.30 -11.29
C GLY A 29 -4.91 -20.68 -11.79
N LYS A 30 -4.94 -19.50 -12.43
CA LYS A 30 -3.69 -18.84 -12.86
C LYS A 30 -2.95 -18.30 -11.66
N LYS A 31 -1.61 -18.38 -11.74
CA LYS A 31 -0.74 -17.72 -10.79
C LYS A 31 -0.94 -16.21 -10.89
N GLU A 32 -1.03 -15.56 -9.74
CA GLU A 32 -1.17 -14.11 -9.67
C GLU A 32 0.05 -13.42 -10.30
N VAL A 33 -0.22 -12.44 -11.15
CA VAL A 33 0.81 -11.62 -11.80
C VAL A 33 1.39 -10.64 -10.79
N LYS A 34 2.71 -10.68 -10.63
CA LYS A 34 3.45 -9.71 -9.82
C LYS A 34 4.01 -8.59 -10.69
N THR A 35 4.42 -7.49 -10.06
CA THR A 35 5.11 -6.42 -10.80
C THR A 35 6.47 -6.83 -11.31
N SER A 36 7.24 -7.60 -10.54
CA SER A 36 8.55 -8.12 -10.99
C SER A 36 8.45 -9.11 -12.16
N ASP A 37 7.29 -9.73 -12.38
CA ASP A 37 7.08 -10.62 -13.53
C ASP A 37 7.01 -9.84 -14.85
N VAL A 38 6.66 -8.54 -14.81
CA VAL A 38 6.42 -7.70 -15.99
C VAL A 38 7.46 -6.59 -16.14
N PHE A 39 7.96 -6.06 -15.03
CA PHE A 39 8.91 -4.95 -14.98
C PHE A 39 10.16 -5.32 -14.19
N VAL A 40 11.27 -4.69 -14.53
CA VAL A 40 12.48 -4.74 -13.70
C VAL A 40 12.24 -3.88 -12.46
N THR A 41 12.26 -4.48 -11.27
CA THR A 41 11.98 -3.81 -10.00
C THR A 41 13.19 -3.81 -9.06
N CYS A 42 13.28 -2.80 -8.20
CA CYS A 42 14.34 -2.66 -7.18
C CYS A 42 13.74 -2.26 -5.83
N ASN A 43 13.98 -3.06 -4.78
CA ASN A 43 13.56 -2.78 -3.40
C ASN A 43 12.06 -2.45 -3.25
N LEU A 44 11.21 -3.08 -4.06
CA LEU A 44 9.79 -2.78 -4.08
C LEU A 44 9.07 -3.44 -2.87
N PRO A 45 8.31 -2.67 -2.06
CA PRO A 45 7.49 -3.22 -1.00
C PRO A 45 6.50 -4.26 -1.53
N LYS A 46 6.25 -5.32 -0.74
CA LYS A 46 5.30 -6.39 -1.08
C LYS A 46 3.91 -5.86 -1.51
N ARG A 47 3.47 -4.74 -0.93
CA ARG A 47 2.20 -4.10 -1.30
C ARG A 47 2.17 -3.62 -2.74
N PHE A 48 3.26 -3.05 -3.25
CA PHE A 48 3.33 -2.62 -4.64
C PHE A 48 3.64 -3.79 -5.56
N GLU A 49 4.31 -4.83 -5.06
CA GLU A 49 4.62 -6.06 -5.79
C GLU A 49 3.38 -6.85 -6.22
N HIS A 50 2.32 -6.78 -5.42
CA HIS A 50 1.10 -7.55 -5.57
C HIS A 50 -0.11 -6.64 -5.84
N PRO A 51 -0.50 -6.42 -7.11
CA PRO A 51 -1.63 -5.53 -7.45
C PRO A 51 -2.96 -5.93 -6.79
N HIS A 52 -3.18 -7.22 -6.51
CA HIS A 52 -4.39 -7.71 -5.87
C HIS A 52 -4.51 -7.34 -4.38
N TRP A 53 -3.46 -6.84 -3.73
CA TRP A 53 -3.53 -6.34 -2.35
C TRP A 53 -4.20 -4.97 -2.22
N PHE A 54 -4.45 -4.28 -3.34
CA PHE A 54 -5.19 -3.02 -3.35
C PHE A 54 -6.69 -3.28 -3.28
N ASN A 55 -7.21 -3.18 -2.05
CA ASN A 55 -8.63 -3.35 -1.74
C ASN A 55 -9.23 -2.07 -1.15
N GLY A 56 -10.55 -1.94 -1.22
CA GLY A 56 -11.30 -0.83 -0.62
C GLY A 56 -11.62 0.32 -1.57
N TYR A 57 -11.40 0.16 -2.86
CA TYR A 57 -11.65 1.21 -3.86
C TYR A 57 -13.11 1.23 -4.28
N GLY A 58 -13.59 2.38 -4.78
CA GLY A 58 -14.99 2.59 -5.14
C GLY A 58 -15.54 1.53 -6.09
N CYS A 59 -14.76 1.10 -7.09
CA CYS A 59 -15.17 0.07 -8.05
C CYS A 59 -15.38 -1.34 -7.44
N GLN A 60 -14.81 -1.61 -6.25
CA GLN A 60 -14.88 -2.89 -5.56
C GLN A 60 -16.02 -2.93 -4.54
N LEU A 61 -16.27 -1.80 -3.86
CA LEU A 61 -17.19 -1.73 -2.73
C LEU A 61 -18.52 -1.03 -3.03
N SER A 62 -18.52 -0.10 -3.98
CA SER A 62 -19.67 0.78 -4.17
C SER A 62 -20.86 0.03 -4.74
N LYS A 63 -21.97 0.11 -4.00
CA LYS A 63 -23.31 -0.30 -4.44
C LYS A 63 -24.12 0.88 -4.97
N GLN A 64 -23.50 2.06 -5.11
CA GLN A 64 -24.19 3.27 -5.53
C GLN A 64 -24.61 3.18 -6.99
N HIS A 65 -25.87 3.51 -7.25
CA HIS A 65 -26.41 3.55 -8.60
C HIS A 65 -25.60 4.53 -9.46
N PRO A 66 -25.22 4.17 -10.71
CA PRO A 66 -24.41 5.03 -11.58
C PRO A 66 -24.96 6.45 -11.76
N PHE A 67 -26.29 6.60 -11.88
CA PHE A 67 -26.94 7.92 -12.02
C PHE A 67 -26.84 8.85 -10.81
N TYR A 68 -26.56 8.31 -9.61
CA TYR A 68 -26.49 9.11 -8.40
C TYR A 68 -25.05 9.33 -7.91
N ARG A 69 -24.03 9.08 -8.75
CA ARG A 69 -22.63 9.34 -8.41
C ARG A 69 -22.31 10.83 -8.51
N THR A 70 -21.59 11.33 -7.52
CA THR A 70 -21.07 12.70 -7.51
C THR A 70 -19.68 12.73 -8.14
N SER A 71 -19.23 13.89 -8.62
CA SER A 71 -17.84 14.05 -9.11
C SER A 71 -16.80 13.76 -8.02
N ALA A 72 -17.13 14.07 -6.76
CA ALA A 72 -16.25 13.77 -5.63
C ALA A 72 -16.04 12.25 -5.42
N SER A 73 -17.00 11.41 -5.80
CA SER A 73 -16.85 9.95 -5.67
C SER A 73 -15.95 9.33 -6.73
N GLU A 74 -15.53 10.09 -7.74
CA GLU A 74 -14.57 9.64 -8.76
C GLU A 74 -13.14 9.49 -8.18
N TYR A 75 -12.78 10.33 -7.22
CA TYR A 75 -11.48 10.23 -6.55
C TYR A 75 -11.39 8.92 -5.73
N GLY A 76 -10.33 8.15 -5.94
CA GLY A 76 -10.17 6.85 -5.28
C GLY A 76 -11.14 5.77 -5.80
N TRP A 77 -11.77 5.98 -6.96
CA TRP A 77 -12.67 5.00 -7.53
C TRP A 77 -11.95 3.72 -7.98
N PHE A 78 -10.77 3.85 -8.60
CA PHE A 78 -9.99 2.73 -9.12
C PHE A 78 -8.74 2.44 -8.26
N PRO A 79 -8.41 1.16 -8.01
CA PRO A 79 -7.15 0.79 -7.40
C PRO A 79 -5.97 1.10 -8.32
N PRO A 80 -4.77 1.34 -7.77
CA PRO A 80 -3.57 1.44 -8.57
C PRO A 80 -3.29 0.10 -9.26
N GLY A 81 -3.06 0.18 -10.57
CA GLY A 81 -2.64 -0.96 -11.39
C GLY A 81 -1.13 -1.08 -11.50
N LEU A 82 -0.71 -2.13 -12.18
CA LEU A 82 0.69 -2.47 -12.44
C LEU A 82 1.52 -1.31 -13.04
N HIS A 83 0.93 -0.54 -13.95
CA HIS A 83 1.59 0.59 -14.63
C HIS A 83 1.58 1.89 -13.82
N SER A 84 0.82 1.95 -12.72
CA SER A 84 0.73 3.15 -11.88
C SER A 84 1.65 3.09 -10.66
N VAL A 85 2.12 1.90 -10.27
CA VAL A 85 3.04 1.72 -9.15
C VAL A 85 4.49 1.96 -9.59
N PRO A 86 5.36 2.45 -8.70
CA PRO A 86 6.77 2.66 -9.04
C PRO A 86 7.50 1.33 -9.23
N THR A 87 8.54 1.32 -10.07
CA THR A 87 9.44 0.17 -10.24
C THR A 87 10.53 0.10 -9.17
N SER A 88 10.91 1.25 -8.60
CA SER A 88 11.91 1.33 -7.53
C SER A 88 11.41 2.16 -6.34
N TYR A 89 11.69 1.70 -5.13
CA TYR A 89 11.28 2.39 -3.91
C TYR A 89 12.43 2.47 -2.89
N TYR A 90 12.76 3.68 -2.45
CA TYR A 90 13.85 3.96 -1.50
C TYR A 90 13.29 4.71 -0.29
N PRO A 91 12.73 3.99 0.71
CA PRO A 91 12.18 4.64 1.89
C PRO A 91 13.30 5.24 2.74
N LYS A 92 13.05 6.43 3.28
CA LYS A 92 13.90 7.00 4.33
C LYS A 92 13.43 6.46 5.67
N SER A 93 14.29 5.69 6.36
CA SER A 93 13.97 5.20 7.70
C SER A 93 14.16 6.30 8.75
N PRO A 94 13.14 6.66 9.55
CA PRO A 94 13.30 7.60 10.66
C PRO A 94 13.94 6.97 11.91
N SER A 95 14.47 5.74 11.82
CA SER A 95 14.96 4.97 12.98
C SER A 95 15.98 5.73 13.84
N PHE A 96 16.96 6.36 13.21
CA PHE A 96 17.95 7.18 13.92
C PHE A 96 17.30 8.35 14.66
N SER A 97 16.44 9.11 13.97
CA SER A 97 15.74 10.26 14.55
C SER A 97 14.80 9.86 15.67
N ASN A 98 14.12 8.72 15.55
CA ASN A 98 13.25 8.18 16.60
C ASN A 98 14.05 7.79 17.84
N TYR A 99 15.22 7.17 17.66
CA TYR A 99 16.12 6.85 18.75
C TYR A 99 16.60 8.11 19.48
N LEU A 100 17.00 9.14 18.73
CA LEU A 100 17.41 10.42 19.30
C LEU A 100 16.25 11.14 20.01
N ALA A 101 15.06 11.13 19.42
CA ALA A 101 13.87 11.74 20.01
C ALA A 101 13.49 11.07 21.34
N ALA A 102 13.65 9.75 21.45
CA ALA A 102 13.41 9.01 22.68
C ALA A 102 14.40 9.37 23.81
N ALA A 103 15.61 9.82 23.49
CA ALA A 103 16.60 10.29 24.47
C ALA A 103 16.30 11.69 25.04
N GLY A 104 15.36 12.42 24.45
CA GLY A 104 14.93 13.75 24.90
C GLY A 104 15.82 14.90 24.42
N MET A 105 15.58 16.09 24.96
CA MET A 105 16.31 17.30 24.58
C MET A 105 17.72 17.30 25.19
N TYR A 106 18.73 17.53 24.35
CA TYR A 106 20.11 17.70 24.81
C TYR A 106 20.23 18.84 25.84
N ARG A 107 21.02 18.60 26.89
CA ARG A 107 21.43 19.61 27.85
C ARG A 107 22.93 19.54 28.06
N ASN A 108 23.57 20.71 28.09
CA ASN A 108 25.00 20.82 28.36
C ASN A 108 25.24 20.82 29.88
N TYR A 109 25.98 19.82 30.37
CA TYR A 109 26.45 19.70 31.76
C TYR A 109 27.98 19.69 31.86
N SER A 110 28.69 20.19 30.84
CA SER A 110 30.15 20.24 30.81
C SER A 110 30.70 21.47 31.55
N LEU A 111 31.93 21.37 32.06
CA LEU A 111 32.66 22.48 32.67
C LEU A 111 33.52 23.19 31.61
N ASN A 112 33.60 24.52 31.68
CA ASN A 112 34.55 25.29 30.89
C ASN A 112 35.97 25.07 31.42
N THR A 113 36.73 24.20 30.76
CA THR A 113 38.12 23.84 31.12
C THR A 113 39.16 24.43 30.16
N LYS A 114 38.72 25.23 29.19
CA LYS A 114 39.62 25.89 28.24
C LYS A 114 40.47 26.93 28.99
N MET A 115 41.79 26.86 28.84
CA MET A 115 42.70 27.91 29.30
C MET A 115 42.56 29.14 28.38
N ASP A 116 42.55 30.33 28.98
CA ASP A 116 42.52 31.55 28.20
C ASP A 116 43.78 31.66 27.32
N PRO A 117 43.62 32.04 26.04
CA PRO A 117 44.77 32.28 25.17
C PRO A 117 45.60 33.44 25.73
N PRO A 118 46.94 33.40 25.58
CA PRO A 118 47.79 34.51 26.00
C PRO A 118 47.40 35.77 25.23
N PHE A 119 47.35 36.91 25.92
CA PHE A 119 47.20 38.21 25.29
C PHE A 119 48.43 38.48 24.42
N ILE A 120 48.22 38.59 23.11
CA ILE A 120 49.20 39.12 22.14
C ILE A 120 49.03 40.63 22.11
#